data_AF-A0A9E5DCL4-F1
#
_entry.id   AF-A0A9E5DCL4-F1
#
_cell.length_a   1.000
_cell.length_b   1.000
_cell.length_c   1.000
_cell.angle_alpha   90.00
_cell.angle_beta   90.00
_cell.angle_gamma   90.00
#
_symmetry.space_group_name_H-M   'P 1'
#
loop_
_entity.id
_entity.type
_entity.pdbx_description
1 polymer ?
#
loop_
_entity_poly.entity_id
_entity_poly.type
_entity_poly.pdbx_seq_one_letter_code
_entity_poly.pdbx_strand_id
1 'polypeptide(L)'
;MELPWKSADALCRKGQAYAEQGQYDRAVEFYDRAIQQSPGTGAAWYHKGLALTAARDHRGAIECFDQAIRIDPASPRFWQARGEAMYEIKEYREAAASSGQAVKLAPDSASAWLTRGHALRKIGLTPEAIACYDRVVGLEPDRIDAWLARGTALAAERRYEAAIECYDRVVALDPENANAWYARGTIETLLSRFEDALDCYDRAVAINPNHADTWYTKGCTLSALQRYELALACFERALALRPDDVEAWYNRGRTLQNLERYEEALDCYERAFRINPDYPGIWYQKATTLKKLKRYDLSLACYDRALRVNAVDAEIWYQKGLLYFALKRYGEAIECLGQALKLRPGHADADYYRGECHYALGDCEAAIECYRSAVRAHPENAIAWNNYGNALYQLEHYEEALVCYERALEIDPENQRVWNNKASVLSVLSHYDKALVCYDRELRIHPENTDAWYNKGLALFVLGRYSEAVTCYTHALEIDPARVGAWTTKGNALVLLDRSDEALGCYDRVLAINPDDAEALNGKAVALINLDRHAEAVKYYERLQRLPEWKRKGERSPGKKIRS
;
A
#
# COMPACT_ATOMS: atom_id res chain seq x y z
N MET A 1 -21.01 -7.02 84.58
CA MET A 1 -20.15 -8.02 83.91
C MET A 1 -20.74 -8.33 82.56
N GLU A 2 -20.17 -7.81 81.47
CA GLU A 2 -20.53 -8.24 80.13
C GLU A 2 -20.06 -9.67 79.90
N LEU A 3 -20.93 -10.51 79.35
CA LEU A 3 -20.61 -11.91 79.08
C LEU A 3 -19.51 -12.00 78.00
N PRO A 4 -18.50 -12.88 78.13
CA PRO A 4 -17.33 -12.95 77.24
C PRO A 4 -17.64 -13.14 75.73
N TRP A 5 -18.84 -13.64 75.41
CA TRP A 5 -19.29 -13.90 74.04
C TRP A 5 -20.02 -12.72 73.37
N LYS A 6 -20.25 -11.62 74.10
CA LYS A 6 -20.85 -10.36 73.63
C LYS A 6 -19.83 -9.25 73.40
N SER A 7 -18.54 -9.50 73.62
CA SER A 7 -17.49 -8.49 73.39
C SER A 7 -17.36 -8.15 71.90
N ALA A 8 -16.92 -6.94 71.59
CA ALA A 8 -16.69 -6.49 70.21
C ALA A 8 -15.77 -7.45 69.44
N ASP A 9 -14.74 -8.01 70.09
CA ASP A 9 -13.85 -9.00 69.49
C ASP A 9 -14.56 -10.32 69.16
N ALA A 10 -15.45 -10.81 70.03
CA ALA A 10 -16.23 -12.01 69.78
C ALA A 10 -17.25 -11.81 68.65
N LEU A 11 -17.82 -10.61 68.53
CA LEU A 11 -18.70 -10.22 67.43
C LEU A 11 -17.95 -10.11 66.10
N CYS A 12 -16.75 -9.52 66.09
CA CYS A 12 -15.86 -9.50 64.92
C CYS A 12 -15.51 -10.91 64.44
N ARG A 13 -15.12 -11.82 65.35
CA ARG A 13 -14.81 -13.22 64.99
C ARG A 13 -16.03 -13.96 64.43
N LYS A 14 -17.23 -13.70 64.96
CA LYS A 14 -18.47 -14.25 64.40
C LYS A 14 -18.75 -13.70 63.00
N GLY A 15 -18.56 -12.40 62.79
CA GLY A 15 -18.67 -11.78 61.47
C GLY A 15 -17.72 -12.42 60.46
N GLN A 16 -16.48 -12.70 60.86
CA GLN A 16 -15.49 -13.36 60.02
C GLN A 16 -15.92 -14.78 59.63
N ALA A 17 -16.41 -15.57 60.59
CA ALA A 17 -16.92 -16.91 60.31
C ALA A 17 -18.12 -16.91 59.34
N TYR A 18 -19.01 -15.91 59.40
CA TYR A 18 -20.10 -15.76 58.43
C TYR A 18 -19.61 -15.32 57.04
N ALA A 19 -18.60 -14.44 56.97
CA ALA A 19 -17.99 -14.02 55.72
C ALA A 19 -17.29 -15.20 55.01
N GLU A 20 -16.62 -16.07 55.77
CA GLU A 20 -16.02 -17.31 55.26
C GLU A 20 -17.07 -18.29 54.72
N GLN A 21 -18.30 -18.25 55.25
CA GLN A 21 -19.45 -19.02 54.74
C GLN A 21 -20.19 -18.34 53.58
N GLY A 22 -19.71 -17.20 53.08
CA GLY A 22 -20.37 -16.42 52.01
C GLY A 22 -21.65 -15.69 52.44
N GLN A 23 -21.96 -15.65 53.74
CA GLN A 23 -23.13 -14.95 54.28
C GLN A 23 -22.77 -13.50 54.61
N TYR A 24 -22.50 -12.69 53.58
CA TYR A 24 -21.96 -11.34 53.74
C TYR A 24 -22.90 -10.38 54.48
N ASP A 25 -24.22 -10.45 54.23
CA ASP A 25 -25.19 -9.58 54.92
C ASP A 25 -25.19 -9.82 56.44
N ARG A 26 -25.13 -11.08 56.85
CA ARG A 26 -25.03 -11.46 58.27
C ARG A 26 -23.68 -11.07 58.85
N ALA A 27 -22.59 -11.25 58.10
CA ALA A 27 -21.27 -10.81 58.52
C ALA A 27 -21.26 -9.30 58.81
N VAL A 28 -21.84 -8.49 57.92
CA VAL A 28 -21.99 -7.04 58.07
C VAL A 28 -22.81 -6.69 59.31
N GLU A 29 -23.93 -7.35 59.59
CA GLU A 29 -24.73 -7.12 60.81
C GLU A 29 -23.90 -7.33 62.09
N PHE A 30 -23.09 -8.40 62.14
CA PHE A 30 -22.23 -8.67 63.29
C PHE A 30 -21.08 -7.66 63.41
N TYR A 31 -20.52 -7.19 62.30
CA TYR A 31 -19.52 -6.12 62.32
C TYR A 31 -20.13 -4.78 62.75
N ASP A 32 -21.35 -4.45 62.32
CA ASP A 32 -22.04 -3.22 62.74
C ASP A 32 -22.29 -3.21 64.24
N ARG A 33 -22.69 -4.35 64.81
CA ARG A 33 -22.81 -4.49 66.27
C ARG A 33 -21.47 -4.38 66.98
N ALA A 34 -20.39 -4.90 66.41
CA ALA A 34 -19.05 -4.75 66.97
C ALA A 34 -18.57 -3.29 66.94
N ILE A 35 -18.83 -2.58 65.84
CA ILE A 35 -18.54 -1.15 65.66
C ILE A 35 -19.35 -0.29 66.64
N GLN A 36 -20.62 -0.61 66.86
CA GLN A 36 -21.47 0.11 67.83
C GLN A 36 -20.94 -0.01 69.26
N GLN A 37 -20.37 -1.16 69.64
CA GLN A 37 -19.80 -1.37 70.97
C GLN A 37 -18.42 -0.73 71.13
N SER A 38 -17.60 -0.80 70.09
CA SER A 38 -16.22 -0.27 70.09
C SER A 38 -15.91 0.47 68.78
N PRO A 39 -16.32 1.74 68.65
CA PRO A 39 -16.12 2.50 67.41
C PRO A 39 -14.65 2.72 67.02
N GLY A 40 -13.74 2.65 68.01
CA GLY A 40 -12.30 2.85 67.83
C GLY A 40 -11.53 1.62 67.34
N THR A 41 -12.19 0.52 67.01
CA THR A 41 -11.54 -0.70 66.53
C THR A 41 -11.45 -0.72 65.00
N GLY A 42 -10.31 -0.28 64.44
CA GLY A 42 -10.09 -0.26 62.98
C GLY A 42 -10.22 -1.63 62.30
N ALA A 43 -9.97 -2.74 63.03
CA ALA A 43 -10.14 -4.09 62.52
C ALA A 43 -11.60 -4.43 62.16
N ALA A 44 -12.58 -3.95 62.94
CA ALA A 44 -14.00 -4.21 62.67
C ALA A 44 -14.46 -3.54 61.36
N TRP A 45 -14.04 -2.28 61.16
CA TRP A 45 -14.26 -1.54 59.92
C TRP A 45 -13.58 -2.19 58.72
N TYR A 46 -12.34 -2.65 58.88
CA TYR A 46 -11.61 -3.36 57.83
C TYR A 46 -12.31 -4.66 57.40
N HIS A 47 -12.68 -5.52 58.35
CA HIS A 47 -13.35 -6.78 58.05
C HIS A 47 -14.76 -6.59 57.48
N LYS A 48 -15.48 -5.55 57.92
CA LYS A 48 -16.74 -5.12 57.28
C LYS A 48 -16.51 -4.70 55.83
N GLY A 49 -15.48 -3.88 55.57
CA GLY A 49 -15.13 -3.45 54.22
C GLY A 49 -14.80 -4.62 53.29
N LEU A 50 -14.04 -5.61 53.78
CA LEU A 50 -13.75 -6.83 53.00
C LEU A 50 -15.01 -7.64 52.67
N ALA A 51 -15.94 -7.77 53.63
CA ALA A 51 -17.22 -8.45 53.39
C ALA A 51 -18.07 -7.71 52.36
N LEU A 52 -18.08 -6.37 52.38
CA LEU A 52 -18.77 -5.54 51.38
C LEU A 52 -18.12 -5.64 49.99
N THR A 53 -16.78 -5.66 49.90
CA THR A 53 -16.07 -5.92 48.64
C THR A 53 -16.46 -7.29 48.07
N ALA A 54 -16.54 -8.33 48.91
CA ALA A 54 -16.99 -9.66 48.49
C ALA A 54 -18.47 -9.67 48.04
N ALA A 55 -19.31 -8.83 48.65
CA ALA A 55 -20.69 -8.59 48.24
C ALA A 55 -20.84 -7.67 47.01
N ARG A 56 -19.73 -7.23 46.39
CA ARG A 56 -19.65 -6.27 45.27
C ARG A 56 -20.15 -4.85 45.58
N ASP A 57 -20.32 -4.51 46.85
CA ASP A 57 -20.55 -3.13 47.28
C ASP A 57 -19.21 -2.42 47.54
N HIS A 58 -18.54 -2.07 46.44
CA HIS A 58 -17.23 -1.43 46.50
C HIS A 58 -17.28 -0.01 47.10
N ARG A 59 -18.41 0.71 46.98
CA ARG A 59 -18.55 2.06 47.57
C ARG A 59 -18.69 1.99 49.09
N GLY A 60 -19.58 1.13 49.59
CA GLY A 60 -19.70 0.90 51.03
C GLY A 60 -18.41 0.35 51.64
N ALA A 61 -17.67 -0.48 50.90
CA ALA A 61 -16.35 -0.96 51.32
C ALA A 61 -15.33 0.17 51.47
N ILE A 62 -15.26 1.11 50.52
CA ILE A 62 -14.35 2.27 50.59
C ILE A 62 -14.65 3.15 51.80
N GLU A 63 -15.93 3.41 52.10
CA GLU A 63 -16.30 4.17 53.31
C GLU A 63 -15.83 3.48 54.59
N CYS A 64 -15.95 2.15 54.65
CA CYS A 64 -15.45 1.36 55.77
C CYS A 64 -13.92 1.42 55.88
N PHE A 65 -13.20 1.34 54.75
CA PHE A 65 -11.75 1.47 54.75
C PHE A 65 -11.29 2.89 55.11
N ASP A 66 -12.01 3.94 54.70
CA ASP A 66 -11.76 5.31 55.12
C ASP A 66 -11.89 5.48 56.64
N GLN A 67 -12.90 4.86 57.27
CA GLN A 67 -13.00 4.87 58.73
C GLN A 67 -11.87 4.08 59.38
N ALA A 68 -11.50 2.92 58.84
CA ALA A 68 -10.36 2.14 59.36
C ALA A 68 -9.05 2.93 59.31
N ILE A 69 -8.79 3.66 58.22
CA ILE A 69 -7.61 4.52 58.04
C ILE A 69 -7.65 5.72 58.97
N ARG A 70 -8.81 6.34 59.21
CA ARG A 70 -8.94 7.44 60.18
C ARG A 70 -8.57 7.01 61.60
N ILE A 71 -8.90 5.76 61.96
CA ILE A 71 -8.59 5.19 63.27
C ILE A 71 -7.11 4.83 63.39
N ASP A 72 -6.55 4.16 62.40
CA ASP A 72 -5.13 3.77 62.36
C ASP A 72 -4.54 3.99 60.96
N PRO A 73 -3.96 5.19 60.71
CA PRO A 73 -3.35 5.51 59.43
C PRO A 73 -2.06 4.73 59.15
N ALA A 74 -1.46 4.09 60.16
CA ALA A 74 -0.19 3.38 60.04
C ALA A 74 -0.36 1.93 59.54
N SER A 75 -1.60 1.44 59.41
CA SER A 75 -1.87 0.08 58.94
C SER A 75 -1.79 -0.02 57.40
N PRO A 76 -0.78 -0.70 56.82
CA PRO A 76 -0.62 -0.82 55.36
C PRO A 76 -1.79 -1.56 54.70
N ARG A 77 -2.35 -2.57 55.39
CA ARG A 77 -3.49 -3.38 54.94
C ARG A 77 -4.75 -2.56 54.66
N PHE A 78 -5.00 -1.48 55.40
CA PHE A 78 -6.19 -0.64 55.19
C PHE A 78 -6.06 0.19 53.92
N TRP A 79 -4.88 0.78 53.71
CA TRP A 79 -4.54 1.51 52.49
C TRP A 79 -4.55 0.60 51.25
N GLN A 80 -4.06 -0.65 51.39
CA GLN A 80 -4.08 -1.63 50.31
C GLN A 80 -5.52 -2.00 49.91
N ALA A 81 -6.36 -2.42 50.87
CA ALA A 81 -7.75 -2.81 50.58
C ALA A 81 -8.58 -1.64 50.01
N ARG A 82 -8.34 -0.42 50.48
CA ARG A 82 -8.90 0.80 49.87
C ARG A 82 -8.46 0.96 48.42
N GLY A 83 -7.16 0.81 48.15
CA GLY A 83 -6.60 0.92 46.80
C GLY A 83 -7.18 -0.11 45.82
N GLU A 84 -7.35 -1.35 46.27
CA GLU A 84 -7.99 -2.43 45.50
C GLU A 84 -9.46 -2.10 45.20
N ALA A 85 -10.25 -1.69 46.21
CA ALA A 85 -11.65 -1.32 46.01
C ALA A 85 -11.83 -0.10 45.09
N MET A 86 -10.95 0.90 45.19
CA MET A 86 -10.93 2.08 44.31
C MET A 86 -10.58 1.72 42.86
N TYR A 87 -9.71 0.72 42.66
CA TYR A 87 -9.37 0.24 41.33
C TYR A 87 -10.58 -0.39 40.63
N GLU A 88 -11.39 -1.17 41.36
CA GLU A 88 -12.61 -1.80 40.84
C GLU A 88 -13.68 -0.78 40.40
N ILE A 89 -13.84 0.32 41.14
CA ILE A 89 -14.76 1.42 40.74
C ILE A 89 -14.16 2.37 39.69
N LYS A 90 -12.97 2.04 39.14
CA LYS A 90 -12.24 2.80 38.11
C LYS A 90 -11.73 4.18 38.56
N GLU A 91 -11.63 4.41 39.87
CA GLU A 91 -11.02 5.61 40.44
C GLU A 91 -9.49 5.45 40.52
N TYR A 92 -8.86 5.31 39.36
CA TYR A 92 -7.46 4.88 39.26
C TYR A 92 -6.48 5.83 39.97
N ARG A 93 -6.72 7.15 39.94
CA ARG A 93 -5.87 8.13 40.64
C ARG A 93 -5.86 7.92 42.14
N GLU A 94 -7.03 7.71 42.73
CA GLU A 94 -7.16 7.48 44.17
C GLU A 94 -6.67 6.08 44.56
N ALA A 95 -6.89 5.09 43.69
CA ALA A 95 -6.32 3.76 43.84
C ALA A 95 -4.78 3.80 43.90
N ALA A 96 -4.14 4.56 43.00
CA ALA A 96 -2.69 4.74 42.97
C ALA A 96 -2.16 5.51 44.19
N ALA A 97 -2.90 6.51 44.68
CA ALA A 97 -2.57 7.24 45.89
C ALA A 97 -2.63 6.34 47.14
N SER A 98 -3.71 5.56 47.28
CA SER A 98 -3.94 4.66 48.40
C SER A 98 -2.92 3.53 48.46
N SER A 99 -2.71 2.82 47.35
CA SER A 99 -1.66 1.81 47.24
C SER A 99 -0.26 2.41 47.37
N GLY A 100 -0.09 3.69 47.01
CA GLY A 100 1.11 4.48 47.29
C GLY A 100 1.44 4.67 48.76
N GLN A 101 0.42 4.86 49.61
CA GLN A 101 0.61 4.89 51.06
C GLN A 101 0.88 3.49 51.61
N ALA A 102 0.18 2.47 51.09
CA ALA A 102 0.40 1.08 51.49
C ALA A 102 1.86 0.65 51.27
N VAL A 103 2.46 0.94 50.10
CA VAL A 103 3.86 0.58 49.81
C VAL A 103 4.89 1.41 50.58
N LYS A 104 4.55 2.62 51.04
CA LYS A 104 5.42 3.42 51.93
C LYS A 104 5.48 2.80 53.32
N LEU A 105 4.36 2.28 53.80
CA LEU A 105 4.23 1.67 55.12
C LEU A 105 4.73 0.21 55.15
N ALA A 106 4.55 -0.53 54.05
CA ALA A 106 5.05 -1.90 53.87
C ALA A 106 5.72 -2.06 52.48
N PRO A 107 7.02 -1.71 52.36
CA PRO A 107 7.75 -1.77 51.09
C PRO A 107 7.96 -3.19 50.54
N ASP A 108 7.73 -4.21 51.36
CA ASP A 108 7.82 -5.65 51.08
C ASP A 108 6.49 -6.26 50.60
N SER A 109 5.38 -5.50 50.61
CA SER A 109 4.08 -5.99 50.12
C SER A 109 4.02 -5.98 48.58
N ALA A 110 4.28 -7.14 47.98
CA ALA A 110 4.17 -7.35 46.53
C ALA A 110 2.76 -7.01 45.99
N SER A 111 1.69 -7.40 46.69
CA SER A 111 0.32 -7.13 46.27
C SER A 111 -0.04 -5.63 46.28
N ALA A 112 0.50 -4.85 47.22
CA ALA A 112 0.34 -3.40 47.23
C ALA A 112 1.08 -2.73 46.06
N TRP A 113 2.30 -3.19 45.75
CA TRP A 113 3.04 -2.73 44.57
C TRP A 113 2.34 -3.10 43.25
N LEU A 114 1.77 -4.30 43.15
CA LEU A 114 1.05 -4.75 41.96
C LEU A 114 -0.20 -3.89 41.70
N THR A 115 -1.01 -3.66 42.74
CA THR A 115 -2.20 -2.79 42.66
C THR A 115 -1.82 -1.37 42.26
N ARG A 116 -0.71 -0.84 42.82
CA ARG A 116 -0.18 0.47 42.44
C ARG A 116 0.24 0.51 40.98
N GLY A 117 0.96 -0.51 40.50
CA GLY A 117 1.37 -0.64 39.11
C GLY A 117 0.17 -0.67 38.14
N HIS A 118 -0.86 -1.46 38.47
CA HIS A 118 -2.08 -1.52 37.67
C HIS A 118 -2.80 -0.17 37.59
N ALA A 119 -2.95 0.52 38.72
CA ALA A 119 -3.57 1.83 38.78
C ALA A 119 -2.78 2.88 37.98
N LEU A 120 -1.45 2.93 38.14
CA LEU A 120 -0.57 3.86 37.41
C LEU A 120 -0.62 3.64 35.90
N ARG A 121 -0.60 2.38 35.45
CA ARG A 121 -0.74 2.03 34.03
C ARG A 121 -2.07 2.53 33.46
N LYS A 122 -3.17 2.45 34.22
CA LYS A 122 -4.48 2.95 33.78
C LYS A 122 -4.56 4.49 33.73
N ILE A 123 -3.72 5.19 34.50
CA ILE A 123 -3.60 6.67 34.44
C ILE A 123 -2.69 7.14 33.29
N GLY A 124 -1.91 6.23 32.70
CA GLY A 124 -0.92 6.55 31.65
C GLY A 124 0.50 6.83 32.17
N LEU A 125 0.74 6.62 33.48
CA LEU A 125 2.07 6.69 34.10
C LEU A 125 2.78 5.35 33.98
N THR A 126 3.05 4.94 32.73
CA THR A 126 3.60 3.62 32.42
C THR A 126 5.02 3.39 32.97
N PRO A 127 5.96 4.38 32.91
CA PRO A 127 7.29 4.20 33.50
C PRO A 127 7.25 3.90 35.01
N GLU A 128 6.41 4.62 35.75
CA GLU A 128 6.22 4.40 37.19
C GLU A 128 5.51 3.07 37.47
N ALA A 129 4.61 2.64 36.58
CA ALA A 129 3.99 1.31 36.66
C ALA A 129 5.04 0.20 36.47
N ILE A 130 5.95 0.34 35.49
CA ILE A 130 7.06 -0.60 35.26
C ILE A 130 7.93 -0.69 36.51
N ALA A 131 8.30 0.44 37.11
CA ALA A 131 9.08 0.45 38.35
C ALA A 131 8.35 -0.28 39.50
N CYS A 132 7.02 -0.14 39.60
CA CYS A 132 6.24 -0.92 40.57
C CYS A 132 6.31 -2.41 40.27
N TYR A 133 6.14 -2.83 39.00
CA TYR A 133 6.23 -4.24 38.63
C TYR A 133 7.64 -4.82 38.81
N ASP A 134 8.70 -4.05 38.56
CA ASP A 134 10.09 -4.43 38.84
C ASP A 134 10.29 -4.76 40.34
N ARG A 135 9.63 -4.01 41.23
CA ARG A 135 9.62 -4.32 42.67
C ARG A 135 8.87 -5.61 42.96
N VAL A 136 7.72 -5.85 42.32
CA VAL A 136 6.93 -7.09 42.53
C VAL A 136 7.74 -8.32 42.11
N VAL A 137 8.31 -8.33 40.90
CA VAL A 137 9.07 -9.50 40.41
C VAL A 137 10.39 -9.71 41.15
N GLY A 138 10.92 -8.65 41.79
CA GLY A 138 12.07 -8.76 42.69
C GLY A 138 11.73 -9.35 44.06
N LEU A 139 10.50 -9.13 44.54
CA LEU A 139 9.99 -9.70 45.81
C LEU A 139 9.48 -11.13 45.62
N GLU A 140 8.75 -11.38 44.54
CA GLU A 140 8.10 -12.65 44.22
C GLU A 140 8.41 -13.05 42.76
N PRO A 141 9.57 -13.70 42.50
CA PRO A 141 10.03 -14.01 41.13
C PRO A 141 9.17 -15.03 40.37
N ASP A 142 8.35 -15.79 41.08
CA ASP A 142 7.43 -16.85 40.60
C ASP A 142 6.00 -16.33 40.34
N ARG A 143 5.76 -15.04 40.57
CA ARG A 143 4.44 -14.41 40.43
C ARG A 143 4.10 -14.08 38.97
N ILE A 144 3.31 -14.95 38.34
CA ILE A 144 2.96 -14.89 36.91
C ILE A 144 2.21 -13.61 36.50
N ASP A 145 1.22 -13.18 37.27
CA ASP A 145 0.41 -11.98 36.99
C ASP A 145 1.29 -10.71 36.94
N ALA A 146 2.31 -10.63 37.79
CA ALA A 146 3.29 -9.54 37.79
C ALA A 146 4.16 -9.53 36.53
N TRP A 147 4.68 -10.67 36.10
CA TRP A 147 5.46 -10.76 34.85
C TRP A 147 4.64 -10.42 33.62
N LEU A 148 3.38 -10.87 33.55
CA LEU A 148 2.44 -10.48 32.48
C LEU A 148 2.16 -8.97 32.50
N ALA A 149 1.91 -8.40 33.68
CA ALA A 149 1.66 -6.96 33.82
C ALA A 149 2.87 -6.10 33.46
N ARG A 150 4.07 -6.57 33.80
CA ARG A 150 5.35 -5.95 33.41
C ARG A 150 5.56 -6.02 31.90
N GLY A 151 5.42 -7.20 31.30
CA GLY A 151 5.58 -7.40 29.86
C GLY A 151 4.62 -6.53 29.05
N THR A 152 3.35 -6.47 29.45
CA THR A 152 2.35 -5.61 28.79
C THR A 152 2.66 -4.12 28.92
N ALA A 153 3.18 -3.66 30.07
CA ALA A 153 3.61 -2.28 30.25
C ALA A 153 4.87 -1.93 29.42
N LEU A 154 5.85 -2.84 29.37
CA LEU A 154 7.04 -2.69 28.53
C LEU A 154 6.71 -2.66 27.04
N ALA A 155 5.76 -3.49 26.60
CA ALA A 155 5.26 -3.48 25.23
C ALA A 155 4.60 -2.15 24.86
N ALA A 156 3.83 -1.54 25.78
CA ALA A 156 3.23 -0.23 25.57
C ALA A 156 4.28 0.89 25.40
N GLU A 157 5.41 0.78 26.09
CA GLU A 157 6.59 1.66 25.94
C GLU A 157 7.51 1.27 24.76
N ARG A 158 7.08 0.34 23.90
CA ARG A 158 7.86 -0.18 22.76
C ARG A 158 9.20 -0.82 23.12
N ARG A 159 9.37 -1.24 24.37
CA ARG A 159 10.54 -1.99 24.85
C ARG A 159 10.31 -3.48 24.60
N TYR A 160 10.27 -3.85 23.32
CA TYR A 160 9.77 -5.14 22.85
C TYR A 160 10.61 -6.34 23.32
N GLU A 161 11.94 -6.24 23.30
CA GLU A 161 12.83 -7.31 23.75
C GLU A 161 12.64 -7.61 25.24
N ALA A 162 12.57 -6.56 26.06
CA ALA A 162 12.32 -6.71 27.50
C ALA A 162 10.91 -7.25 27.80
N ALA A 163 9.93 -6.96 26.93
CA ALA A 163 8.59 -7.54 27.03
C ALA A 163 8.62 -9.05 26.70
N ILE A 164 9.36 -9.45 25.67
CA ILE A 164 9.57 -10.87 25.32
C ILE A 164 10.22 -11.62 26.49
N GLU A 165 11.27 -11.06 27.11
CA GLU A 165 11.88 -11.66 28.31
C GLU A 165 10.85 -11.90 29.43
N CYS A 166 9.94 -10.96 29.66
CA CYS A 166 8.87 -11.13 30.65
C CYS A 166 7.93 -12.29 30.27
N TYR A 167 7.55 -12.40 29.00
CA TYR A 167 6.68 -13.49 28.54
C TYR A 167 7.41 -14.84 28.54
N ASP A 168 8.71 -14.88 28.23
CA ASP A 168 9.55 -16.07 28.34
C ASP A 168 9.60 -16.57 29.79
N ARG A 169 9.68 -15.66 30.77
CA ARG A 169 9.55 -16.02 32.20
C ARG A 169 8.18 -16.59 32.53
N VAL A 170 7.09 -16.03 31.99
CA VAL A 170 5.74 -16.55 32.21
C VAL A 170 5.59 -17.96 31.65
N VAL A 171 5.98 -18.20 30.40
CA VAL A 171 5.83 -19.53 29.78
C VAL A 171 6.77 -20.56 30.38
N ALA A 172 7.88 -20.15 31.01
CA ALA A 172 8.73 -21.04 31.79
C ALA A 172 8.11 -21.44 33.13
N LEU A 173 7.32 -20.55 33.76
CA LEU A 173 6.61 -20.82 35.01
C LEU A 173 5.29 -21.57 34.78
N ASP A 174 4.58 -21.23 33.71
CA ASP A 174 3.30 -21.80 33.30
C ASP A 174 3.26 -21.99 31.77
N PRO A 175 3.70 -23.17 31.28
CA PRO A 175 3.69 -23.47 29.84
C PRO A 175 2.29 -23.50 29.21
N GLU A 176 1.24 -23.66 30.02
CA GLU A 176 -0.16 -23.70 29.59
C GLU A 176 -0.82 -22.30 29.60
N ASN A 177 -0.02 -21.23 29.75
CA ASN A 177 -0.52 -19.87 29.69
C ASN A 177 -0.76 -19.39 28.25
N ALA A 178 -1.95 -19.63 27.69
CA ALA A 178 -2.30 -19.21 26.34
C ALA A 178 -2.12 -17.69 26.12
N ASN A 179 -2.43 -16.87 27.14
CA ASN A 179 -2.34 -15.41 27.03
C ASN A 179 -0.88 -14.93 26.91
N ALA A 180 0.06 -15.60 27.59
CA ALA A 180 1.49 -15.30 27.48
C ALA A 180 2.03 -15.62 26.09
N TRP A 181 1.67 -16.79 25.54
CA TRP A 181 2.03 -17.17 24.17
C TRP A 181 1.44 -16.20 23.14
N TYR A 182 0.16 -15.83 23.27
CA TYR A 182 -0.47 -14.84 22.40
C TYR A 182 0.21 -13.46 22.48
N ALA A 183 0.48 -12.97 23.70
CA ALA A 183 1.14 -11.69 23.91
C ALA A 183 2.56 -11.68 23.33
N ARG A 184 3.34 -12.76 23.54
CA ARG A 184 4.66 -12.94 22.94
C ARG A 184 4.59 -12.92 21.41
N GLY A 185 3.70 -13.72 20.80
CA GLY A 185 3.53 -13.76 19.35
C GLY A 185 3.13 -12.40 18.73
N THR A 186 2.34 -11.62 19.47
CA THR A 186 1.99 -10.25 19.06
C THR A 186 3.21 -9.34 19.00
N ILE A 187 4.11 -9.42 19.99
CA ILE A 187 5.36 -8.64 19.98
C ILE A 187 6.32 -9.12 18.90
N GLU A 188 6.45 -10.43 18.68
CA GLU A 188 7.29 -10.96 17.60
C GLU A 188 6.77 -10.53 16.22
N THR A 189 5.45 -10.44 16.04
CA THR A 189 4.83 -9.89 14.82
C THR A 189 5.22 -8.42 14.62
N LEU A 190 5.20 -7.60 15.68
CA LEU A 190 5.63 -6.19 15.62
C LEU A 190 7.12 -6.04 15.28
N LEU A 191 7.96 -6.99 15.70
CA LEU A 191 9.38 -7.06 15.35
C LEU A 191 9.63 -7.68 13.96
N SER A 192 8.59 -7.99 13.19
CA SER A 192 8.67 -8.66 11.88
C SER A 192 9.31 -10.06 11.93
N ARG A 193 9.35 -10.69 13.11
CA ARG A 193 9.80 -12.09 13.31
C ARG A 193 8.62 -13.03 13.13
N PHE A 194 8.15 -13.12 11.89
CA PHE A 194 6.85 -13.72 11.61
C PHE A 194 6.79 -15.23 11.91
N GLU A 195 7.88 -15.99 11.71
CA GLU A 195 7.87 -17.44 12.02
C GLU A 195 7.81 -17.70 13.54
N ASP A 196 8.61 -16.98 14.33
CA ASP A 196 8.57 -17.09 15.80
C ASP A 196 7.19 -16.69 16.35
N ALA A 197 6.53 -15.71 15.72
CA ALA A 197 5.17 -15.33 16.03
C ALA A 197 4.17 -16.46 15.73
N LEU A 198 4.30 -17.14 14.60
CA LEU A 198 3.43 -18.26 14.24
C LEU A 198 3.57 -19.41 15.22
N ASP A 199 4.80 -19.76 15.63
CA ASP A 199 5.04 -20.79 16.65
C ASP A 199 4.33 -20.42 17.97
N CYS A 200 4.43 -19.16 18.39
CA CYS A 200 3.70 -18.68 19.58
C CYS A 200 2.20 -18.83 19.44
N TYR A 201 1.65 -18.41 18.30
CA TYR A 201 0.21 -18.50 18.05
C TYR A 201 -0.27 -19.95 17.98
N ASP A 202 0.52 -20.86 17.40
CA ASP A 202 0.25 -22.29 17.37
C ASP A 202 0.13 -22.88 18.77
N ARG A 203 1.04 -22.50 19.68
CA ARG A 203 0.97 -22.91 21.09
C ARG A 203 -0.26 -22.30 21.78
N ALA A 204 -0.53 -21.01 21.56
CA ALA A 204 -1.67 -20.33 22.15
C ALA A 204 -3.01 -20.95 21.73
N VAL A 205 -3.22 -21.25 20.44
CA VAL A 205 -4.48 -21.88 19.96
C VAL A 205 -4.59 -23.36 20.32
N ALA A 206 -3.47 -24.06 20.49
CA ALA A 206 -3.47 -25.45 20.98
C ALA A 206 -3.97 -25.52 22.43
N ILE A 207 -3.59 -24.54 23.26
CA ILE A 207 -4.03 -24.43 24.66
C ILE A 207 -5.47 -23.90 24.74
N ASN A 208 -5.79 -22.82 24.02
CA ASN A 208 -7.13 -22.23 24.00
C ASN A 208 -7.66 -22.07 22.56
N PRO A 209 -8.35 -23.09 22.02
CA PRO A 209 -8.87 -23.06 20.66
C PRO A 209 -9.97 -22.03 20.40
N ASN A 210 -10.57 -21.46 21.46
CA ASN A 210 -11.69 -20.52 21.39
C ASN A 210 -11.25 -19.04 21.51
N HIS A 211 -9.94 -18.77 21.46
CA HIS A 211 -9.41 -17.42 21.48
C HIS A 211 -9.44 -16.79 20.07
N ALA A 212 -10.50 -16.06 19.75
CA ALA A 212 -10.71 -15.48 18.42
C ALA A 212 -9.56 -14.56 17.96
N ASP A 213 -9.03 -13.72 18.86
CA ASP A 213 -7.99 -12.73 18.53
C ASP A 213 -6.69 -13.41 18.08
N THR A 214 -6.34 -14.57 18.64
CA THR A 214 -5.15 -15.34 18.25
C THR A 214 -5.30 -15.92 16.84
N TRP A 215 -6.49 -16.43 16.50
CA TRP A 215 -6.77 -16.89 15.13
C TRP A 215 -6.72 -15.73 14.14
N TYR A 216 -7.27 -14.57 14.50
CA TYR A 216 -7.22 -13.38 13.68
C TYR A 216 -5.79 -12.86 13.46
N THR A 217 -5.00 -12.66 14.53
CA THR A 217 -3.63 -12.17 14.41
C THR A 217 -2.73 -13.17 13.68
N LYS A 218 -2.88 -14.47 13.93
CA LYS A 218 -2.22 -15.53 13.16
C LYS A 218 -2.56 -15.45 11.67
N GLY A 219 -3.83 -15.24 11.33
CA GLY A 219 -4.28 -15.03 9.95
C GLY A 219 -3.62 -13.81 9.30
N CYS A 220 -3.55 -12.68 10.00
CA CYS A 220 -2.85 -11.48 9.55
C CYS A 220 -1.35 -11.74 9.31
N THR A 221 -0.67 -12.43 10.23
CA THR A 221 0.75 -12.79 10.09
C THR A 221 1.00 -13.73 8.89
N LEU A 222 0.15 -14.74 8.70
CA LEU A 222 0.21 -15.63 7.53
C LEU A 222 -0.03 -14.87 6.23
N SER A 223 -0.97 -13.92 6.21
CA SER A 223 -1.23 -13.08 5.03
C SER A 223 -0.04 -12.17 4.71
N ALA A 224 0.67 -11.66 5.72
CA ALA A 224 1.90 -10.87 5.52
C ALA A 224 3.04 -11.72 4.92
N LEU A 225 3.13 -13.00 5.31
CA LEU A 225 4.03 -14.00 4.73
C LEU A 225 3.57 -14.56 3.37
N GLN A 226 2.49 -14.02 2.79
CA GLN A 226 1.87 -14.50 1.54
C GLN A 226 1.39 -15.97 1.57
N ARG A 227 1.22 -16.54 2.77
CA ARG A 227 0.63 -17.87 2.99
C ARG A 227 -0.89 -17.78 3.02
N TYR A 228 -1.48 -17.32 1.92
CA TYR A 228 -2.86 -16.83 1.87
C TYR A 228 -3.91 -17.89 2.23
N GLU A 229 -3.79 -19.14 1.75
CA GLU A 229 -4.78 -20.18 2.07
C GLU A 229 -4.82 -20.54 3.56
N LEU A 230 -3.65 -20.59 4.22
CA LEU A 230 -3.58 -20.79 5.67
C LEU A 230 -4.16 -19.60 6.43
N ALA A 231 -3.94 -18.37 5.92
CA ALA A 231 -4.55 -17.18 6.48
C ALA A 231 -6.08 -17.21 6.41
N LEU A 232 -6.66 -17.66 5.28
CA LEU A 232 -8.11 -17.82 5.13
C LEU A 232 -8.70 -18.80 6.13
N ALA A 233 -8.05 -19.96 6.35
CA ALA A 233 -8.49 -20.92 7.37
C ALA A 233 -8.47 -20.32 8.78
N CYS A 234 -7.47 -19.50 9.10
CA CYS A 234 -7.39 -18.80 10.38
C CYS A 234 -8.51 -17.74 10.51
N PHE A 235 -8.78 -16.95 9.47
CA PHE A 235 -9.88 -15.99 9.48
C PHE A 235 -11.25 -16.68 9.57
N GLU A 236 -11.44 -17.82 8.91
CA GLU A 236 -12.64 -18.65 9.06
C GLU A 236 -12.86 -19.07 10.50
N ARG A 237 -11.81 -19.51 11.18
CA ARG A 237 -11.89 -19.91 12.58
C ARG A 237 -12.18 -18.72 13.50
N ALA A 238 -11.52 -17.58 13.27
CA ALA A 238 -11.79 -16.34 14.01
C ALA A 238 -13.25 -15.89 13.85
N LEU A 239 -13.75 -15.88 12.61
CA LEU A 239 -15.13 -15.47 12.28
C LEU A 239 -16.19 -16.47 12.73
N ALA A 240 -15.85 -17.75 12.88
CA ALA A 240 -16.73 -18.74 13.49
C ALA A 240 -16.91 -18.48 15.00
N LEU A 241 -15.88 -17.95 15.67
CA LEU A 241 -15.92 -17.57 17.09
C LEU A 241 -16.53 -16.18 17.31
N ARG A 242 -16.24 -15.23 16.42
CA ARG A 242 -16.74 -13.85 16.44
C ARG A 242 -17.24 -13.42 15.05
N PRO A 243 -18.51 -13.69 14.71
CA PRO A 243 -19.06 -13.39 13.37
C PRO A 243 -19.19 -11.90 13.05
N ASP A 244 -19.22 -11.05 14.08
CA ASP A 244 -19.35 -9.59 14.02
C ASP A 244 -17.99 -8.86 14.00
N ASP A 245 -16.89 -9.59 13.78
CA ASP A 245 -15.56 -9.00 13.66
C ASP A 245 -15.34 -8.35 12.27
N VAL A 246 -15.47 -7.03 12.23
CA VAL A 246 -15.32 -6.22 11.00
C VAL A 246 -13.91 -6.35 10.42
N GLU A 247 -12.89 -6.35 11.27
CA GLU A 247 -11.49 -6.37 10.81
C GLU A 247 -11.14 -7.74 10.22
N ALA A 248 -11.64 -8.82 10.82
CA ALA A 248 -11.46 -10.17 10.28
C ALA A 248 -12.14 -10.34 8.91
N TRP A 249 -13.37 -9.83 8.72
CA TRP A 249 -14.02 -9.82 7.40
C TRP A 249 -13.22 -8.98 6.38
N TYR A 250 -12.78 -7.79 6.76
CA TYR A 250 -12.01 -6.90 5.90
C TYR A 250 -10.67 -7.51 5.47
N ASN A 251 -9.90 -8.06 6.42
CA ASN A 251 -8.60 -8.67 6.13
C ASN A 251 -8.74 -9.99 5.38
N ARG A 252 -9.76 -10.80 5.66
CA ARG A 252 -10.11 -11.96 4.82
C ARG A 252 -10.39 -11.54 3.37
N GLY A 253 -11.15 -10.47 3.16
CA GLY A 253 -11.40 -9.91 1.83
C GLY A 253 -10.12 -9.51 1.10
N ARG A 254 -9.20 -8.83 1.81
CA ARG A 254 -7.88 -8.46 1.25
C ARG A 254 -7.04 -9.69 0.88
N THR A 255 -7.02 -10.72 1.72
CA THR A 255 -6.33 -11.97 1.43
C THR A 255 -6.92 -12.68 0.22
N LEU A 256 -8.26 -12.69 0.07
CA LEU A 256 -8.93 -13.23 -1.13
C LEU A 256 -8.60 -12.42 -2.39
N GLN A 257 -8.51 -11.09 -2.28
CA GLN A 257 -8.11 -10.23 -3.40
C GLN A 257 -6.69 -10.53 -3.88
N ASN A 258 -5.75 -10.82 -2.97
CA ASN A 258 -4.39 -11.25 -3.31
C ASN A 258 -4.33 -12.63 -3.97
N LEU A 259 -5.29 -13.51 -3.67
CA LEU A 259 -5.50 -14.80 -4.34
C LEU A 259 -6.31 -14.69 -5.64
N GLU A 260 -6.65 -13.48 -6.08
CA GLU A 260 -7.49 -13.20 -7.25
C GLU A 260 -8.92 -13.78 -7.16
N ARG A 261 -9.36 -14.18 -5.96
CA ARG A 261 -10.73 -14.64 -5.66
C ARG A 261 -11.66 -13.45 -5.42
N TYR A 262 -11.83 -12.64 -6.46
CA TYR A 262 -12.41 -11.30 -6.35
C TYR A 262 -13.89 -11.27 -5.93
N GLU A 263 -14.73 -12.22 -6.38
CA GLU A 263 -16.15 -12.23 -5.99
C GLU A 263 -16.32 -12.53 -4.49
N GLU A 264 -15.56 -13.49 -3.96
CA GLU A 264 -15.57 -13.81 -2.53
C GLU A 264 -15.02 -12.66 -1.68
N ALA A 265 -14.04 -11.91 -2.20
CA ALA A 265 -13.54 -10.70 -1.56
C ALA A 265 -14.64 -9.63 -1.45
N LEU A 266 -15.45 -9.44 -2.51
CA LEU A 266 -16.58 -8.51 -2.49
C LEU A 266 -17.64 -8.91 -1.44
N ASP A 267 -17.93 -10.19 -1.29
CA ASP A 267 -18.83 -10.70 -0.26
C ASP A 267 -18.31 -10.41 1.16
N CYS A 268 -17.00 -10.56 1.37
CA CYS A 268 -16.37 -10.23 2.65
C CYS A 268 -16.49 -8.73 2.96
N TYR A 269 -16.22 -7.86 1.98
CA TYR A 269 -16.38 -6.41 2.14
C TYR A 269 -17.83 -6.00 2.38
N GLU A 270 -18.79 -6.68 1.76
CA GLU A 270 -20.21 -6.44 1.98
C GLU A 270 -20.64 -6.84 3.40
N ARG A 271 -20.11 -7.95 3.93
CA ARG A 271 -20.34 -8.34 5.34
C ARG A 271 -19.72 -7.36 6.32
N ALA A 272 -18.47 -6.96 6.09
CA ALA A 272 -17.81 -5.93 6.90
C ALA A 272 -18.60 -4.61 6.92
N PHE A 273 -19.12 -4.18 5.76
CA PHE A 273 -19.95 -2.99 5.62
C PHE A 273 -21.27 -3.08 6.40
N ARG A 274 -21.95 -4.24 6.37
CA ARG A 274 -23.21 -4.43 7.11
C ARG A 274 -23.01 -4.34 8.63
N ILE A 275 -21.86 -4.75 9.11
CA ILE A 275 -21.53 -4.70 10.54
C ILE A 275 -21.14 -3.27 10.94
N ASN A 276 -20.22 -2.64 10.18
CA ASN A 276 -19.79 -1.27 10.41
C ASN A 276 -19.68 -0.50 9.08
N PRO A 277 -20.69 0.33 8.75
CA PRO A 277 -20.71 1.14 7.53
C PRO A 277 -19.58 2.17 7.44
N ASP A 278 -19.06 2.62 8.58
CA ASP A 278 -18.05 3.67 8.68
C ASP A 278 -16.61 3.12 8.74
N TYR A 279 -16.43 1.80 8.62
CA TYR A 279 -15.09 1.20 8.66
C TYR A 279 -14.21 1.73 7.52
N PRO A 280 -13.05 2.33 7.83
CA PRO A 280 -12.19 2.93 6.82
C PRO A 280 -11.71 1.91 5.77
N GLY A 281 -11.66 2.33 4.51
CA GLY A 281 -11.05 1.55 3.44
C GLY A 281 -11.93 0.50 2.78
N ILE A 282 -13.13 0.15 3.30
CA ILE A 282 -14.03 -0.82 2.64
C ILE A 282 -14.34 -0.40 1.20
N TRP A 283 -14.83 0.83 1.01
CA TRP A 283 -15.20 1.32 -0.32
C TRP A 283 -14.02 1.39 -1.28
N TYR A 284 -12.83 1.72 -0.78
CA TYR A 284 -11.61 1.72 -1.58
C TYR A 284 -11.24 0.30 -2.03
N GLN A 285 -11.22 -0.68 -1.13
CA GLN A 285 -10.92 -2.07 -1.49
C GLN A 285 -11.98 -2.68 -2.41
N LYS A 286 -13.25 -2.34 -2.19
CA LYS A 286 -14.35 -2.76 -3.08
C LYS A 286 -14.17 -2.16 -4.47
N ALA A 287 -13.78 -0.88 -4.58
CA ALA A 287 -13.51 -0.22 -5.85
C ALA A 287 -12.32 -0.85 -6.60
N THR A 288 -11.20 -1.12 -5.92
CA THR A 288 -10.02 -1.75 -6.53
C THR A 288 -10.32 -3.18 -6.99
N THR A 289 -11.10 -3.93 -6.21
CA THR A 289 -11.55 -5.29 -6.56
C THR A 289 -12.48 -5.28 -7.79
N LEU A 290 -13.45 -4.36 -7.84
CA LEU A 290 -14.34 -4.20 -8.99
C LEU A 290 -13.59 -3.76 -10.26
N LYS A 291 -12.56 -2.92 -10.12
CA LYS A 291 -11.65 -2.54 -11.22
C LYS A 291 -10.93 -3.76 -11.79
N LYS A 292 -10.44 -4.67 -10.94
CA LYS A 292 -9.80 -5.93 -11.37
C LYS A 292 -10.77 -6.86 -12.10
N LEU A 293 -12.03 -6.90 -11.66
CA LEU A 293 -13.13 -7.58 -12.35
C LEU A 293 -13.64 -6.87 -13.62
N LYS A 294 -13.04 -5.73 -14.00
CA LYS A 294 -13.46 -4.88 -15.13
C LYS A 294 -14.90 -4.35 -15.02
N ARG A 295 -15.47 -4.33 -13.81
CA ARG A 295 -16.79 -3.74 -13.50
C ARG A 295 -16.62 -2.25 -13.21
N TYR A 296 -16.25 -1.49 -14.23
CA TYR A 296 -15.73 -0.13 -14.08
C TYR A 296 -16.75 0.87 -13.53
N ASP A 297 -18.02 0.82 -13.94
CA ASP A 297 -19.05 1.75 -13.45
C ASP A 297 -19.31 1.55 -11.93
N LEU A 298 -19.39 0.30 -11.49
CA LEU A 298 -19.53 -0.03 -10.07
C LEU A 298 -18.28 0.37 -9.28
N SER A 299 -17.09 0.25 -9.87
CA SER A 299 -15.83 0.70 -9.26
C SER A 299 -15.83 2.22 -9.05
N LEU A 300 -16.22 3.00 -10.06
CA LEU A 300 -16.35 4.47 -9.96
C LEU A 300 -17.33 4.87 -8.85
N ALA A 301 -18.50 4.22 -8.78
CA ALA A 301 -19.47 4.48 -7.72
C ALA A 301 -18.92 4.16 -6.31
N CYS A 302 -18.06 3.14 -6.19
CA CYS A 302 -17.38 2.83 -4.93
C CYS A 302 -16.31 3.86 -4.60
N TYR A 303 -15.54 4.35 -5.56
CA TYR A 303 -14.60 5.47 -5.34
C TYR A 303 -15.33 6.74 -4.88
N ASP A 304 -16.49 7.06 -5.47
CA ASP A 304 -17.29 8.20 -5.03
C ASP A 304 -17.76 8.07 -3.58
N ARG A 305 -18.17 6.87 -3.17
CA ARG A 305 -18.51 6.62 -1.75
C ARG A 305 -17.29 6.71 -0.84
N ALA A 306 -16.15 6.19 -1.28
CA ALA A 306 -14.91 6.29 -0.51
C ALA A 306 -14.51 7.77 -0.28
N LEU A 307 -14.64 8.62 -1.31
CA LEU A 307 -14.37 10.06 -1.22
C LEU A 307 -15.39 10.83 -0.36
N ARG A 308 -16.63 10.34 -0.21
CA ARG A 308 -17.59 10.94 0.74
C ARG A 308 -17.21 10.67 2.20
N VAL A 309 -16.62 9.50 2.48
CA VAL A 309 -16.14 9.13 3.82
C VAL A 309 -14.81 9.81 4.13
N ASN A 310 -13.87 9.79 3.16
CA ASN A 310 -12.56 10.42 3.30
C ASN A 310 -12.21 11.25 2.04
N ALA A 311 -12.61 12.52 2.05
CA ALA A 311 -12.40 13.42 0.92
C ALA A 311 -10.95 13.87 0.72
N VAL A 312 -10.10 13.70 1.75
CA VAL A 312 -8.72 14.20 1.80
C VAL A 312 -7.69 13.14 1.38
N ASP A 313 -8.15 11.94 0.99
CA ASP A 313 -7.27 10.88 0.55
C ASP A 313 -6.86 11.04 -0.92
N ALA A 314 -5.62 11.48 -1.13
CA ALA A 314 -5.03 11.66 -2.45
C ALA A 314 -4.98 10.36 -3.27
N GLU A 315 -4.83 9.20 -2.61
CA GLU A 315 -4.71 7.90 -3.28
C GLU A 315 -6.03 7.51 -3.94
N ILE A 316 -7.17 7.83 -3.31
CA ILE A 316 -8.50 7.53 -3.86
C ILE A 316 -8.73 8.36 -5.14
N TRP A 317 -8.39 9.65 -5.13
CA TRP A 317 -8.45 10.52 -6.30
C TRP A 317 -7.55 10.03 -7.43
N TYR A 318 -6.32 9.63 -7.10
CA TYR A 318 -5.36 9.09 -8.06
C TYR A 318 -5.90 7.81 -8.71
N GLN A 319 -6.33 6.82 -7.93
CA GLN A 319 -6.85 5.55 -8.46
C GLN A 319 -8.12 5.73 -9.31
N LYS A 320 -8.99 6.67 -8.92
CA LYS A 320 -10.17 7.06 -9.72
C LYS A 320 -9.76 7.72 -11.04
N GLY A 321 -8.76 8.61 -11.02
CA GLY A 321 -8.19 9.25 -12.21
C GLY A 321 -7.58 8.23 -13.18
N LEU A 322 -6.81 7.26 -12.67
CA LEU A 322 -6.29 6.15 -13.48
C LEU A 322 -7.40 5.32 -14.13
N LEU A 323 -8.51 5.11 -13.44
CA LEU A 323 -9.65 4.39 -13.99
C LEU A 323 -10.30 5.17 -15.13
N TYR A 324 -10.48 6.49 -14.98
CA TYR A 324 -10.97 7.33 -16.09
C TYR A 324 -9.99 7.36 -17.28
N PHE A 325 -8.68 7.40 -17.03
CA PHE A 325 -7.67 7.29 -18.07
C PHE A 325 -7.79 5.98 -18.85
N ALA A 326 -7.94 4.84 -18.15
CA ALA A 326 -8.15 3.54 -18.78
C ALA A 326 -9.45 3.47 -19.62
N LEU A 327 -10.48 4.22 -19.23
CA LEU A 327 -11.74 4.38 -19.96
C LEU A 327 -11.67 5.42 -21.10
N LYS A 328 -10.50 6.04 -21.34
CA LYS A 328 -10.28 7.14 -22.29
C LYS A 328 -11.15 8.39 -22.03
N ARG A 329 -11.61 8.54 -20.78
CA ARG A 329 -12.34 9.71 -20.28
C ARG A 329 -11.34 10.72 -19.74
N TYR A 330 -10.56 11.31 -20.66
CA TYR A 330 -9.38 12.11 -20.31
C TYR A 330 -9.72 13.38 -19.53
N GLY A 331 -10.86 14.03 -19.80
CA GLY A 331 -11.29 15.21 -19.05
C GLY A 331 -11.51 14.92 -17.56
N GLU A 332 -12.31 13.89 -17.25
CA GLU A 332 -12.56 13.50 -15.86
C GLU A 332 -11.32 12.93 -15.17
N ALA A 333 -10.42 12.30 -15.93
CA ALA A 333 -9.13 11.85 -15.42
C ALA A 333 -8.26 13.05 -14.98
N ILE A 334 -8.16 14.10 -15.81
CA ILE A 334 -7.40 15.32 -15.49
C ILE A 334 -7.93 15.98 -14.21
N GLU A 335 -9.26 16.08 -14.05
CA GLU A 335 -9.86 16.62 -12.84
C GLU A 335 -9.49 15.81 -11.59
N CYS A 336 -9.65 14.48 -11.65
CA CYS A 336 -9.34 13.60 -10.52
C CYS A 336 -7.85 13.63 -10.15
N LEU A 337 -6.96 13.55 -11.14
CA LEU A 337 -5.51 13.63 -10.94
C LEU A 337 -5.10 15.01 -10.42
N GLY A 338 -5.75 16.08 -10.87
CA GLY A 338 -5.57 17.42 -10.33
C GLY A 338 -5.96 17.54 -8.86
N GLN A 339 -7.04 16.89 -8.41
CA GLN A 339 -7.40 16.83 -6.99
C GLN A 339 -6.37 16.03 -6.18
N ALA A 340 -5.89 14.90 -6.70
CA ALA A 340 -4.83 14.12 -6.06
C ALA A 340 -3.56 14.97 -5.84
N LEU A 341 -3.17 15.76 -6.84
CA LEU A 341 -1.99 16.64 -6.78
C LEU A 341 -2.16 17.86 -5.87
N LYS A 342 -3.39 18.37 -5.70
CA LYS A 342 -3.67 19.40 -4.68
C LYS A 342 -3.47 18.87 -3.25
N LEU A 343 -3.84 17.61 -3.01
CA LEU A 343 -3.73 16.96 -1.71
C LEU A 343 -2.32 16.46 -1.42
N ARG A 344 -1.63 15.92 -2.44
CA ARG A 344 -0.23 15.49 -2.38
C ARG A 344 0.56 16.12 -3.53
N PRO A 345 1.11 17.33 -3.34
CA PRO A 345 2.03 17.93 -4.30
C PRO A 345 3.28 17.05 -4.51
N GLY A 346 3.78 16.98 -5.74
CA GLY A 346 4.96 16.18 -6.08
C GLY A 346 4.69 14.69 -6.30
N HIS A 347 3.43 14.27 -6.41
CA HIS A 347 3.08 12.90 -6.79
C HIS A 347 3.39 12.66 -8.30
N ALA A 348 4.60 12.19 -8.62
CA ALA A 348 5.05 12.09 -10.01
C ALA A 348 4.14 11.25 -10.90
N ASP A 349 3.63 10.10 -10.44
CA ASP A 349 2.76 9.29 -11.29
C ASP A 349 1.46 10.03 -11.64
N ALA A 350 0.89 10.80 -10.69
CA ALA A 350 -0.32 11.57 -10.94
C ALA A 350 -0.06 12.70 -11.96
N ASP A 351 1.08 13.38 -11.86
CA ASP A 351 1.53 14.36 -12.87
C ASP A 351 1.77 13.68 -14.23
N TYR A 352 2.44 12.53 -14.25
CA TYR A 352 2.70 11.76 -15.48
C TYR A 352 1.40 11.37 -16.19
N TYR A 353 0.47 10.71 -15.51
CA TYR A 353 -0.80 10.31 -16.11
C TYR A 353 -1.69 11.50 -16.48
N ARG A 354 -1.58 12.63 -15.77
CA ARG A 354 -2.27 13.86 -16.17
C ARG A 354 -1.65 14.43 -17.45
N GLY A 355 -0.33 14.37 -17.59
CA GLY A 355 0.40 14.68 -18.82
C GLY A 355 -0.05 13.80 -19.99
N GLU A 356 -0.15 12.48 -19.80
CA GLU A 356 -0.67 11.55 -20.82
C GLU A 356 -2.09 11.90 -21.25
N CYS A 357 -2.96 12.31 -20.31
CA CYS A 357 -4.32 12.75 -20.65
C CYS A 357 -4.30 14.01 -21.53
N HIS A 358 -3.50 15.02 -21.17
CA HIS A 358 -3.37 16.24 -21.97
C HIS A 358 -2.77 15.96 -23.34
N TYR A 359 -1.73 15.13 -23.42
CA TYR A 359 -1.11 14.72 -24.68
C TYR A 359 -2.12 14.00 -25.59
N ALA A 360 -2.95 13.11 -25.03
CA ALA A 360 -4.01 12.43 -25.78
C ALA A 360 -5.12 13.36 -26.29
N LEU A 361 -5.35 14.49 -25.61
CA LEU A 361 -6.29 15.54 -26.04
C LEU A 361 -5.67 16.53 -27.06
N GLY A 362 -4.35 16.46 -27.27
CA GLY A 362 -3.60 17.38 -28.13
C GLY A 362 -3.10 18.63 -27.42
N ASP A 363 -3.35 18.77 -26.11
CA ASP A 363 -2.94 19.90 -25.27
C ASP A 363 -1.46 19.77 -24.87
N CYS A 364 -0.56 19.88 -25.85
CA CYS A 364 0.87 19.56 -25.67
C CYS A 364 1.57 20.48 -24.65
N GLU A 365 1.20 21.75 -24.56
CA GLU A 365 1.75 22.70 -23.59
C GLU A 365 1.44 22.28 -22.14
N ALA A 366 0.19 21.88 -21.88
CA ALA A 366 -0.23 21.41 -20.56
C ALA A 366 0.44 20.06 -20.23
N ALA A 367 0.61 19.19 -21.22
CA ALA A 367 1.33 17.93 -21.06
C ALA A 367 2.79 18.16 -20.66
N ILE A 368 3.49 19.11 -21.30
CA ILE A 368 4.87 19.50 -20.98
C ILE A 368 5.02 19.92 -19.52
N GLU A 369 4.14 20.78 -19.01
CA GLU A 369 4.23 21.21 -17.60
C GLU A 369 4.03 20.04 -16.63
N CYS A 370 3.11 19.13 -16.95
CA CYS A 370 2.89 17.91 -16.16
C CYS A 370 4.11 16.98 -16.20
N TYR A 371 4.66 16.69 -17.38
CA TYR A 371 5.84 15.84 -17.51
C TYR A 371 7.07 16.46 -16.84
N ARG A 372 7.26 17.78 -16.98
CA ARG A 372 8.34 18.52 -16.31
C ARG A 372 8.24 18.37 -14.79
N SER A 373 7.04 18.44 -14.22
CA SER A 373 6.82 18.18 -12.79
C SER A 373 7.16 16.73 -12.43
N ALA A 374 6.67 15.76 -13.23
CA ALA A 374 6.92 14.33 -12.99
C ALA A 374 8.41 13.97 -13.00
N VAL A 375 9.18 14.41 -14.00
CA VAL A 375 10.62 14.12 -14.11
C VAL A 375 11.47 14.89 -13.09
N ARG A 376 10.97 15.99 -12.54
CA ARG A 376 11.64 16.68 -11.42
C ARG A 376 11.50 15.88 -10.12
N ALA A 377 10.33 15.30 -9.90
CA ALA A 377 10.06 14.49 -8.72
C ALA A 377 10.73 13.10 -8.79
N HIS A 378 10.73 12.48 -9.98
CA HIS A 378 11.38 11.18 -10.24
C HIS A 378 12.24 11.24 -11.51
N PRO A 379 13.49 11.74 -11.40
CA PRO A 379 14.40 11.89 -12.53
C PRO A 379 14.81 10.57 -13.20
N GLU A 380 14.65 9.44 -12.51
CA GLU A 380 14.98 8.09 -12.95
C GLU A 380 13.90 7.44 -13.84
N ASN A 381 12.79 8.13 -14.13
CA ASN A 381 11.75 7.59 -14.99
C ASN A 381 12.02 7.86 -16.48
N ALA A 382 12.67 6.91 -17.16
CA ALA A 382 13.00 7.01 -18.60
C ALA A 382 11.76 7.18 -19.48
N ILE A 383 10.64 6.54 -19.13
CA ILE A 383 9.38 6.63 -19.90
C ILE A 383 8.81 8.05 -19.84
N ALA A 384 8.84 8.68 -18.67
CA ALA A 384 8.40 10.06 -18.50
C ALA A 384 9.26 11.04 -19.31
N TRP A 385 10.59 10.87 -19.32
CA TRP A 385 11.50 11.66 -20.15
C TRP A 385 11.24 11.49 -21.65
N ASN A 386 10.99 10.25 -22.12
CA ASN A 386 10.63 10.00 -23.51
C ASN A 386 9.32 10.70 -23.89
N ASN A 387 8.28 10.58 -23.06
CA ASN A 387 6.98 11.17 -23.36
C ASN A 387 7.02 12.70 -23.26
N TYR A 388 7.86 13.25 -22.38
CA TYR A 388 8.17 14.67 -22.36
C TYR A 388 8.80 15.14 -23.68
N GLY A 389 9.82 14.42 -24.16
CA GLY A 389 10.44 14.68 -25.46
C GLY A 389 9.45 14.60 -26.63
N ASN A 390 8.51 13.63 -26.59
CA ASN A 390 7.47 13.51 -27.61
C ASN A 390 6.51 14.70 -27.61
N ALA A 391 6.15 15.22 -26.44
CA ALA A 391 5.32 16.42 -26.33
C ALA A 391 6.03 17.67 -26.86
N LEU A 392 7.32 17.83 -26.54
CA LEU A 392 8.15 18.91 -27.09
C LEU A 392 8.32 18.81 -28.61
N TYR A 393 8.48 17.59 -29.14
CA TYR A 393 8.57 17.34 -30.57
C TYR A 393 7.30 17.79 -31.32
N GLN A 394 6.10 17.54 -30.76
CA GLN A 394 4.84 17.98 -31.37
C GLN A 394 4.69 19.50 -31.45
N LEU A 395 5.34 20.24 -30.53
CA LEU A 395 5.40 21.70 -30.56
C LEU A 395 6.62 22.24 -31.31
N GLU A 396 7.38 21.39 -32.00
CA GLU A 396 8.60 21.74 -32.75
C GLU A 396 9.77 22.25 -31.86
N HIS A 397 9.72 22.02 -30.55
CA HIS A 397 10.82 22.29 -29.61
C HIS A 397 11.89 21.18 -29.68
N TYR A 398 12.50 21.03 -30.86
CA TYR A 398 13.38 19.90 -31.20
C TYR A 398 14.64 19.81 -30.33
N GLU A 399 15.28 20.94 -30.01
CA GLU A 399 16.49 20.95 -29.18
C GLU A 399 16.20 20.48 -27.75
N GLU A 400 15.11 20.96 -27.14
CA GLU A 400 14.68 20.53 -25.80
C GLU A 400 14.25 19.06 -25.80
N ALA A 401 13.60 18.60 -26.88
CA ALA A 401 13.24 17.20 -27.04
C ALA A 401 14.48 16.29 -27.06
N LEU A 402 15.57 16.70 -27.73
CA LEU A 402 16.84 15.95 -27.73
C LEU A 402 17.42 15.79 -26.32
N VAL A 403 17.39 16.85 -25.51
CA VAL A 403 17.84 16.79 -24.11
C VAL A 403 17.02 15.76 -23.32
N CYS A 404 15.71 15.73 -23.54
CA CYS A 404 14.83 14.77 -22.88
C CYS A 404 15.13 13.33 -23.30
N TYR A 405 15.33 13.07 -24.60
CA TYR A 405 15.70 11.74 -25.08
C TYR A 405 17.09 11.31 -24.61
N GLU A 406 18.06 12.23 -24.53
CA GLU A 406 19.36 11.96 -23.94
C GLU A 406 19.24 11.52 -22.49
N ARG A 407 18.43 12.24 -21.72
CA ARG A 407 18.20 11.87 -20.31
C ARG A 407 17.51 10.52 -20.16
N ALA A 408 16.54 10.21 -21.02
CA ALA A 408 15.90 8.89 -21.07
C ALA A 408 16.92 7.77 -21.39
N LEU A 409 17.84 8.00 -22.34
CA LEU A 409 18.87 7.04 -22.75
C LEU A 409 20.03 6.89 -21.75
N GLU A 410 20.29 7.91 -20.92
CA GLU A 410 21.22 7.78 -19.80
C GLU A 410 20.68 6.81 -18.73
N ILE A 411 19.36 6.74 -18.57
CA ILE A 411 18.67 5.88 -17.62
C ILE A 411 18.47 4.47 -18.20
N ASP A 412 17.96 4.41 -19.44
CA ASP A 412 17.69 3.17 -20.17
C ASP A 412 18.38 3.21 -21.55
N PRO A 413 19.67 2.81 -21.62
CA PRO A 413 20.46 2.87 -22.86
C PRO A 413 19.98 1.93 -23.96
N GLU A 414 19.12 0.95 -23.63
CA GLU A 414 18.62 -0.08 -24.55
C GLU A 414 17.23 0.27 -25.10
N ASN A 415 16.69 1.45 -24.75
CA ASN A 415 15.35 1.85 -25.18
C ASN A 415 15.27 2.19 -26.68
N GLN A 416 14.86 1.21 -27.48
CA GLN A 416 14.66 1.35 -28.93
C GLN A 416 13.79 2.55 -29.31
N ARG A 417 12.66 2.73 -28.62
CA ARG A 417 11.70 3.79 -28.95
C ARG A 417 12.38 5.16 -28.80
N VAL A 418 13.20 5.33 -27.78
CA VAL A 418 13.91 6.59 -27.53
C VAL A 418 15.02 6.82 -28.56
N TRP A 419 15.79 5.80 -28.94
CA TRP A 419 16.81 5.94 -30.00
C TRP A 419 16.20 6.35 -31.34
N ASN A 420 15.08 5.72 -31.72
CA ASN A 420 14.34 6.07 -32.94
C ASN A 420 13.77 7.49 -32.87
N ASN A 421 13.20 7.88 -31.73
CA ASN A 421 12.69 9.24 -31.52
C ASN A 421 13.83 10.28 -31.62
N LYS A 422 14.96 10.04 -30.95
CA LYS A 422 16.15 10.90 -31.01
C LYS A 422 16.68 11.04 -32.44
N ALA A 423 16.81 9.93 -33.16
CA ALA A 423 17.30 9.92 -34.54
C ALA A 423 16.36 10.66 -35.49
N SER A 424 15.05 10.55 -35.26
CA SER A 424 14.03 11.30 -36.01
C SER A 424 14.17 12.80 -35.80
N VAL A 425 14.34 13.26 -34.55
CA VAL A 425 14.56 14.69 -34.26
C VAL A 425 15.86 15.21 -34.86
N LEU A 426 16.96 14.45 -34.77
CA LEU A 426 18.22 14.81 -35.41
C LEU A 426 18.10 14.92 -36.94
N SER A 427 17.28 14.05 -37.56
CA SER A 427 17.02 14.09 -38.99
C SER A 427 16.23 15.34 -39.38
N VAL A 428 15.23 15.74 -38.58
CA VAL A 428 14.47 16.99 -38.78
C VAL A 428 15.38 18.22 -38.66
N LEU A 429 16.30 18.22 -37.70
CA LEU A 429 17.31 19.27 -37.53
C LEU A 429 18.45 19.22 -38.57
N SER A 430 18.38 18.31 -39.55
CA SER A 430 19.42 18.10 -40.57
C SER A 430 20.80 17.69 -40.02
N HIS A 431 20.86 17.21 -38.78
CA HIS A 431 22.04 16.60 -38.16
C HIS A 431 22.14 15.12 -38.53
N TYR A 432 22.19 14.83 -39.82
CA TYR A 432 22.14 13.47 -40.36
C TYR A 432 23.35 12.63 -39.90
N ASP A 433 24.52 13.23 -39.75
CA ASP A 433 25.73 12.59 -39.21
C ASP A 433 25.51 12.01 -37.80
N LYS A 434 24.89 12.79 -36.90
CA LYS A 434 24.55 12.35 -35.54
C LYS A 434 23.40 11.34 -35.55
N ALA A 435 22.43 11.50 -36.46
CA ALA A 435 21.33 10.55 -36.62
C ALA A 435 21.85 9.16 -37.01
N LEU A 436 22.86 9.07 -37.88
CA LEU A 436 23.50 7.81 -38.24
C LEU A 436 24.13 7.10 -37.05
N VAL A 437 24.79 7.83 -36.14
CA VAL A 437 25.34 7.22 -34.90
C VAL A 437 24.23 6.61 -34.04
N CYS A 438 23.07 7.27 -33.97
CA CYS A 438 21.92 6.75 -33.24
C CYS A 438 21.37 5.47 -33.89
N TYR A 439 21.20 5.47 -35.22
CA TYR A 439 20.76 4.28 -35.95
C TYR A 439 21.78 3.14 -35.88
N ASP A 440 23.08 3.42 -35.96
CA ASP A 440 24.13 2.41 -35.83
C ASP A 440 24.12 1.74 -34.47
N ARG A 441 23.84 2.50 -33.41
CA ARG A 441 23.77 1.95 -32.05
C ARG A 441 22.52 1.08 -31.88
N GLU A 442 21.37 1.56 -32.33
CA GLU A 442 20.12 0.79 -32.37
C GLU A 442 20.30 -0.55 -33.11
N LEU A 443 20.86 -0.50 -34.32
CA LEU A 443 21.03 -1.68 -35.19
C LEU A 443 22.10 -2.67 -34.71
N ARG A 444 23.03 -2.25 -33.84
CA ARG A 444 23.96 -3.18 -33.17
C ARG A 444 23.27 -4.03 -32.12
N ILE A 445 22.30 -3.45 -31.41
CA ILE A 445 21.53 -4.14 -30.38
C ILE A 445 20.43 -4.97 -31.06
N HIS A 446 19.77 -4.39 -32.06
CA HIS A 446 18.61 -4.96 -32.76
C HIS A 446 18.78 -4.90 -34.29
N PRO A 447 19.50 -5.85 -34.89
CA PRO A 447 19.74 -5.88 -36.34
C PRO A 447 18.46 -6.10 -37.17
N GLU A 448 17.37 -6.58 -36.57
CA GLU A 448 16.08 -6.83 -37.19
C GLU A 448 15.17 -5.59 -37.31
N ASN A 449 15.58 -4.43 -36.77
CA ASN A 449 14.75 -3.22 -36.82
C ASN A 449 14.71 -2.62 -38.25
N THR A 450 13.65 -2.95 -38.99
CA THR A 450 13.41 -2.47 -40.36
C THR A 450 13.32 -0.94 -40.47
N ASP A 451 12.66 -0.28 -39.52
CA ASP A 451 12.48 1.18 -39.54
C ASP A 451 13.82 1.90 -39.36
N ALA A 452 14.68 1.41 -38.47
CA ALA A 452 16.03 1.95 -38.29
C ALA A 452 16.89 1.78 -39.55
N TRP A 453 16.86 0.61 -40.20
CA TRP A 453 17.57 0.40 -41.47
C TRP A 453 17.08 1.34 -42.58
N TYR A 454 15.75 1.49 -42.72
CA TYR A 454 15.16 2.37 -43.72
C TYR A 454 15.51 3.84 -43.45
N ASN A 455 15.35 4.31 -42.21
CA ASN A 455 15.62 5.71 -41.84
C ASN A 455 17.12 6.04 -41.89
N LYS A 456 18.00 5.08 -41.55
CA LYS A 456 19.44 5.21 -41.77
C LYS A 456 19.77 5.35 -43.26
N GLY A 457 19.12 4.56 -44.12
CA GLY A 457 19.24 4.67 -45.57
C GLY A 457 18.83 6.04 -46.09
N LEU A 458 17.71 6.60 -45.58
CA LEU A 458 17.27 7.96 -45.92
C LEU A 458 18.30 9.01 -45.52
N ALA A 459 18.84 8.94 -44.30
CA ALA A 459 19.86 9.87 -43.83
C ALA A 459 21.16 9.79 -44.68
N LEU A 460 21.60 8.58 -45.04
CA LEU A 460 22.75 8.38 -45.93
C LEU A 460 22.50 8.91 -47.34
N PHE A 461 21.28 8.73 -47.86
CA PHE A 461 20.88 9.25 -49.16
C PHE A 461 20.97 10.78 -49.21
N VAL A 462 20.47 11.47 -48.19
CA VAL A 462 20.57 12.94 -48.10
C VAL A 462 22.02 13.43 -47.98
N LEU A 463 22.87 12.66 -47.30
CA LEU A 463 24.32 12.93 -47.21
C LEU A 463 25.11 12.59 -48.49
N GLY A 464 24.45 12.10 -49.53
CA GLY A 464 25.10 11.68 -50.79
C GLY A 464 25.87 10.37 -50.72
N ARG A 465 25.75 9.62 -49.61
CA ARG A 465 26.38 8.29 -49.41
C ARG A 465 25.50 7.19 -50.00
N TYR A 466 25.25 7.28 -51.31
CA TYR A 466 24.25 6.47 -51.99
C TYR A 466 24.54 4.96 -51.94
N SER A 467 25.81 4.55 -52.02
CA SER A 467 26.20 3.12 -51.96
C SER A 467 25.81 2.48 -50.63
N GLU A 468 26.08 3.16 -49.53
CA GLU A 468 25.74 2.71 -48.18
C GLU A 468 24.22 2.80 -47.93
N ALA A 469 23.54 3.79 -48.51
CA ALA A 469 22.08 3.87 -48.48
C ALA A 469 21.44 2.65 -49.14
N VAL A 470 21.93 2.22 -50.32
CA VAL A 470 21.47 1.00 -51.01
C VAL A 470 21.66 -0.24 -50.13
N THR A 471 22.78 -0.37 -49.42
CA THR A 471 23.00 -1.47 -48.47
C THR A 471 21.96 -1.46 -47.35
N CYS A 472 21.71 -0.30 -46.74
CA CYS A 472 20.73 -0.16 -45.66
C CYS A 472 19.31 -0.48 -46.14
N TYR A 473 18.90 0.00 -47.31
CA TYR A 473 17.60 -0.35 -47.89
C TYR A 473 17.51 -1.83 -48.23
N THR A 474 18.60 -2.47 -48.63
CA THR A 474 18.63 -3.92 -48.90
C THR A 474 18.35 -4.72 -47.63
N HIS A 475 19.03 -4.41 -46.52
CA HIS A 475 18.73 -5.03 -45.23
C HIS A 475 17.29 -4.78 -44.78
N ALA A 476 16.78 -3.55 -44.93
CA ALA A 476 15.37 -3.28 -44.63
C ALA A 476 14.41 -4.17 -45.45
N LEU A 477 14.70 -4.36 -46.74
CA LEU A 477 13.88 -5.15 -47.66
C LEU A 477 14.05 -6.67 -47.51
N GLU A 478 15.18 -7.14 -46.97
CA GLU A 478 15.38 -8.53 -46.57
C GLU A 478 14.46 -8.91 -45.41
N ILE A 479 14.21 -7.96 -44.50
CA ILE A 479 13.33 -8.15 -43.34
C ILE A 479 11.86 -7.92 -43.71
N ASP A 480 11.56 -6.81 -44.42
CA ASP A 480 10.22 -6.48 -44.91
C ASP A 480 10.22 -6.21 -46.44
N PRO A 481 9.99 -7.24 -47.25
CA PRO A 481 9.93 -7.11 -48.71
C PRO A 481 8.76 -6.27 -49.23
N ALA A 482 7.73 -6.02 -48.40
CA ALA A 482 6.51 -5.32 -48.83
C ALA A 482 6.62 -3.79 -48.71
N ARG A 483 7.72 -3.27 -48.15
CA ARG A 483 7.93 -1.84 -47.91
C ARG A 483 8.18 -1.07 -49.21
N VAL A 484 7.11 -0.57 -49.82
CA VAL A 484 7.13 0.19 -51.09
C VAL A 484 8.10 1.39 -51.06
N GLY A 485 8.11 2.14 -49.95
CA GLY A 485 9.00 3.30 -49.81
C GLY A 485 10.48 2.93 -49.91
N ALA A 486 10.90 1.78 -49.37
CA ALA A 486 12.29 1.32 -49.42
C ALA A 486 12.70 0.86 -50.82
N TRP A 487 11.81 0.21 -51.57
CA TRP A 487 12.07 -0.12 -52.98
C TRP A 487 12.24 1.12 -53.84
N THR A 488 11.38 2.12 -53.66
CA THR A 488 11.40 3.37 -54.43
C THR A 488 12.68 4.16 -54.14
N THR A 489 13.03 4.38 -52.87
CA THR A 489 14.24 5.12 -52.49
C THR A 489 15.53 4.37 -52.82
N LYS A 490 15.53 3.02 -52.77
CA LYS A 490 16.64 2.20 -53.27
C LYS A 490 16.82 2.34 -54.77
N GLY A 491 15.74 2.33 -55.54
CA GLY A 491 15.76 2.59 -56.99
C GLY A 491 16.36 3.96 -57.31
N ASN A 492 15.91 5.01 -56.61
CA ASN A 492 16.44 6.37 -56.76
C ASN A 492 17.95 6.42 -56.45
N ALA A 493 18.40 5.77 -55.38
CA ALA A 493 19.81 5.71 -55.00
C ALA A 493 20.68 4.97 -56.04
N LEU A 494 20.15 3.90 -56.64
CA LEU A 494 20.83 3.14 -57.70
C LEU A 494 20.96 3.94 -59.01
N VAL A 495 19.93 4.72 -59.36
CA VAL A 495 19.99 5.64 -60.51
C VAL A 495 21.12 6.67 -60.32
N LEU A 496 21.26 7.23 -59.12
CA LEU A 496 22.34 8.19 -58.80
C LEU A 496 23.74 7.57 -58.75
N LEU A 497 23.84 6.25 -58.69
CA LEU A 497 25.11 5.49 -58.76
C LEU A 497 25.40 4.95 -60.17
N ASP A 498 24.66 5.38 -61.19
CA ASP A 498 24.71 4.86 -62.56
C ASP A 498 24.41 3.35 -62.69
N ARG A 499 23.77 2.75 -61.67
CA ARG A 499 23.35 1.34 -61.66
C ARG A 499 21.89 1.20 -62.08
N SER A 500 21.56 1.80 -63.23
CA SER A 500 20.18 1.94 -63.71
C SER A 500 19.50 0.60 -64.02
N ASP A 501 20.25 -0.44 -64.42
CA ASP A 501 19.71 -1.79 -64.65
C ASP A 501 19.11 -2.41 -63.38
N GLU A 502 19.78 -2.26 -62.24
CA GLU A 502 19.27 -2.75 -60.94
C GLU A 502 18.12 -1.91 -60.42
N ALA A 503 18.12 -0.60 -60.73
CA ALA A 503 17.04 0.31 -60.36
C ALA A 503 15.71 -0.09 -61.02
N LEU A 504 15.73 -0.56 -62.28
CA LEU A 504 14.53 -1.06 -62.97
C LEU A 504 13.83 -2.16 -62.17
N GLY A 505 14.60 -3.11 -61.64
CA GLY A 505 14.07 -4.21 -60.82
C GLY A 505 13.39 -3.71 -59.54
N CYS A 506 13.90 -2.63 -58.94
CA CYS A 506 13.28 -2.01 -57.77
C CYS A 506 11.94 -1.36 -58.11
N TYR A 507 11.86 -0.58 -59.20
CA TYR A 507 10.61 0.04 -59.63
C TYR A 507 9.58 -1.00 -60.11
N ASP A 508 10.02 -2.09 -60.72
CA ASP A 508 9.14 -3.19 -61.12
C ASP A 508 8.43 -3.82 -59.92
N ARG A 509 9.13 -3.98 -58.79
CA ARG A 509 8.52 -4.45 -57.53
C ARG A 509 7.47 -3.47 -57.00
N VAL A 510 7.74 -2.16 -57.06
CA VAL A 510 6.76 -1.15 -56.66
C VAL A 510 5.53 -1.17 -57.56
N LEU A 511 5.73 -1.20 -58.88
CA LEU A 511 4.63 -1.20 -59.86
C LEU A 511 3.82 -2.50 -59.89
N ALA A 512 4.40 -3.61 -59.41
CA ALA A 512 3.65 -4.85 -59.19
C ALA A 512 2.67 -4.73 -58.00
N ILE A 513 3.02 -3.96 -56.98
CA ILE A 513 2.17 -3.72 -55.80
C ILE A 513 1.16 -2.60 -56.10
N ASN A 514 1.64 -1.47 -56.62
CA ASN A 514 0.84 -0.32 -57.01
C ASN A 514 1.16 0.09 -58.46
N PRO A 515 0.39 -0.37 -59.45
CA PRO A 515 0.64 -0.08 -60.85
C PRO A 515 0.55 1.42 -61.22
N ASP A 516 -0.11 2.23 -60.38
CA ASP A 516 -0.31 3.66 -60.58
C ASP A 516 0.62 4.53 -59.71
N ASP A 517 1.69 3.94 -59.16
CA ASP A 517 2.66 4.67 -58.35
C ASP A 517 3.44 5.69 -59.19
N ALA A 518 3.18 6.98 -58.97
CA ALA A 518 3.73 8.06 -59.79
C ALA A 518 5.25 8.18 -59.64
N GLU A 519 5.78 7.98 -58.44
CA GLU A 519 7.21 8.09 -58.16
C GLU A 519 7.99 6.96 -58.83
N ALA A 520 7.48 5.72 -58.73
CA ALA A 520 8.10 4.57 -59.39
C ALA A 520 7.97 4.61 -60.93
N LEU A 521 6.84 5.08 -61.47
CA LEU A 521 6.70 5.29 -62.93
C LEU A 521 7.73 6.29 -63.45
N ASN A 522 7.90 7.41 -62.74
CA ASN A 522 8.88 8.43 -63.09
C ASN A 522 10.32 7.91 -62.95
N GLY A 523 10.65 7.31 -61.80
CA GLY A 523 11.98 6.73 -61.54
C GLY A 523 12.35 5.66 -62.56
N LYS A 524 11.40 4.81 -62.98
CA LYS A 524 11.63 3.80 -64.03
C LYS A 524 11.87 4.42 -65.40
N ALA A 525 11.14 5.47 -65.75
CA ALA A 525 11.34 6.17 -67.02
C ALA A 525 12.73 6.84 -67.07
N VAL A 526 13.19 7.44 -65.97
CA VAL A 526 14.54 8.01 -65.84
C VAL A 526 15.60 6.92 -65.96
N ALA A 527 15.45 5.79 -65.26
CA ALA A 527 16.39 4.68 -65.37
C ALA A 527 16.50 4.11 -66.81
N LEU A 528 15.38 4.03 -67.54
CA LEU A 528 15.38 3.62 -68.96
C LEU A 528 16.08 4.63 -69.88
N ILE A 529 15.96 5.93 -69.59
CA ILE A 529 16.70 6.96 -70.33
C ILE A 529 18.21 6.80 -70.13
N ASN A 530 18.65 6.57 -68.90
CA ASN A 530 20.07 6.38 -68.58
C ASN A 530 20.69 5.13 -69.24
N LEU A 531 19.85 4.19 -69.71
CA LEU A 531 20.26 2.99 -70.44
C LEU A 531 20.07 3.12 -71.97
N ASP A 532 19.85 4.34 -72.47
CA ASP A 532 19.55 4.65 -73.89
C ASP A 532 18.29 3.97 -74.45
N ARG A 533 17.39 3.49 -73.57
CA ARG A 533 16.11 2.83 -73.93
C ARG A 533 14.95 3.83 -74.01
N HIS A 534 15.15 4.93 -74.74
CA HIS A 534 14.20 6.06 -74.79
C HIS A 534 12.78 5.67 -75.25
N ALA A 535 12.65 4.76 -76.21
CA ALA A 535 11.33 4.32 -76.72
C ALA A 535 10.48 3.61 -75.67
N GLU A 536 11.12 2.92 -74.70
CA GLU A 536 10.41 2.29 -73.60
C GLU A 536 10.07 3.30 -72.50
N ALA A 537 10.96 4.26 -72.24
CA ALA A 537 10.72 5.34 -71.27
C ALA A 537 9.47 6.16 -71.60
N VAL A 538 9.23 6.46 -72.88
CA VAL A 538 8.03 7.21 -73.34
C VAL A 538 6.73 6.57 -72.87
N LYS A 539 6.63 5.23 -72.88
CA LYS A 539 5.42 4.51 -72.46
C LYS A 539 5.08 4.77 -70.98
N TYR A 540 6.09 4.91 -70.14
CA TYR A 540 5.92 5.18 -68.71
C TYR A 540 5.56 6.65 -68.46
N TYR A 541 6.14 7.60 -69.20
CA TYR A 541 5.73 9.00 -69.13
C TYR A 541 4.30 9.23 -69.65
N GLU A 542 3.89 8.58 -70.74
CA GLU A 542 2.51 8.62 -71.22
C GLU A 542 1.55 8.06 -70.17
N ARG A 543 1.93 6.99 -69.48
CA ARG A 543 1.16 6.42 -68.37
C ARG A 543 1.06 7.39 -67.20
N LEU A 544 2.16 8.06 -66.83
CA LEU A 544 2.19 9.09 -65.79
C LEU A 544 1.26 10.27 -66.14
N GLN A 545 1.25 10.72 -67.40
CA GLN A 545 0.37 11.80 -67.87
C GLN A 545 -1.12 11.44 -67.81
N ARG A 546 -1.48 10.16 -67.97
CA ARG A 546 -2.86 9.68 -67.88
C ARG A 546 -3.39 9.59 -66.46
N LEU A 547 -2.53 9.67 -65.43
CA LEU A 547 -2.98 9.67 -64.04
C LEU A 547 -3.72 10.97 -63.70
N PRO A 548 -4.71 10.95 -62.79
CA PRO A 548 -5.31 12.16 -62.22
C PRO A 548 -4.25 13.08 -61.60
N GLU A 549 -4.40 14.41 -61.69
CA GLU A 549 -3.41 15.37 -61.20
C GLU A 549 -3.02 15.16 -59.73
N TRP A 550 -3.99 14.82 -58.88
CA TRP A 550 -3.74 14.53 -57.46
C TRP A 550 -2.85 13.29 -57.27
N LYS A 551 -2.99 12.25 -58.11
CA LYS A 551 -2.09 11.08 -58.10
C LYS A 551 -0.69 11.45 -58.62
N ARG A 552 -0.58 12.34 -59.61
CA ARG A 552 0.72 12.78 -60.15
C ARG A 552 1.54 13.57 -59.13
N LYS A 553 0.88 14.32 -58.24
CA LYS A 553 1.53 15.11 -57.18
C LYS A 553 1.76 14.33 -55.88
N GLY A 554 1.35 13.06 -55.81
CA GLY A 554 1.39 12.28 -54.56
C GLY A 554 0.41 12.79 -53.48
N GLU A 555 -0.61 13.56 -53.88
CA GLU A 555 -1.60 14.14 -52.97
C GLU A 555 -2.72 13.14 -52.64
N ARG A 556 -3.40 13.28 -51.50
CA ARG A 556 -4.57 12.44 -51.18
C ARG A 556 -5.77 12.83 -52.06
N SER A 557 -6.58 11.84 -52.42
CA SER A 557 -7.76 12.02 -53.26
C SER A 557 -8.64 13.18 -52.75
N PRO A 558 -9.02 14.16 -53.60
CA PRO A 558 -9.82 15.32 -53.20
C PRO A 558 -11.30 15.01 -52.88
N GLY A 559 -11.64 13.75 -52.56
CA GLY A 559 -13.01 13.25 -52.55
C GLY A 559 -13.41 12.40 -51.33
N LYS A 560 -13.16 12.87 -50.11
CA LYS A 560 -13.97 12.51 -48.93
C LYS A 560 -14.12 13.73 -48.01
N LYS A 561 -15.05 14.62 -48.35
CA LYS A 561 -15.69 15.49 -47.34
C LYS A 561 -16.39 14.55 -46.35
N ILE A 562 -15.87 14.47 -45.14
CA ILE A 562 -16.63 13.97 -43.99
C ILE A 562 -17.87 14.86 -43.92
N ARG A 563 -19.05 14.28 -44.14
CA ARG A 563 -20.30 14.96 -43.81
C ARG A 563 -20.28 15.15 -42.30
N SER A 564 -20.31 16.42 -41.91
CA SER A 564 -20.41 16.96 -40.55
C SER A 564 -21.43 16.24 -39.69
#